data_AF-X1CYQ9-F1
#
_entry.id   AF-X1CYQ9-F1
#
_cell.length_a   1.000
_cell.length_b   1.000
_cell.length_c   1.000
_cell.angle_alpha   90.00
_cell.angle_beta   90.00
_cell.angle_gamma   90.00
#
_symmetry.space_group_name_H-M   'P 1'
#
loop_
_entity.id
_entity.type
_entity.pdbx_description
1 polymer ?
#
loop_
_entity_poly.entity_id
_entity_poly.type
_entity_poly.pdbx_seq_one_letter_code
_entity_poly.pdbx_strand_id
1 'polypeptide(L)'
;MLRADKFLQEQLPNTAIDGLTFEEMEALALSHKLRCPKCDTHLGKIEEYNLMLKTSVGNGTIAYLRPETATTTYLLFNRLNQDARRQYPIKVFQYGKAYRNEISPRQLVLRMRAFDQFEIQLFIGKEQEYNYEEYDEFNQEELPLLDWPTQERNVLVPNTAIDGLTFEEMEALALSHKLRCPKAIS
;
A
#
# COMPACT_ATOMS: atom_id res chain seq x y z
N MET A 1 -20.53 -4.78 11.50
CA MET A 1 -19.90 -3.88 10.52
C MET A 1 -19.15 -4.72 9.50
N LEU A 2 -19.40 -4.49 8.21
CA LEU A 2 -18.74 -5.15 7.09
C LEU A 2 -17.90 -4.12 6.34
N ARG A 3 -16.82 -4.56 5.70
CA ARG A 3 -16.04 -3.73 4.78
C ARG A 3 -16.73 -3.82 3.40
N ALA A 4 -17.27 -2.71 2.91
CA ALA A 4 -18.21 -2.72 1.78
C ALA A 4 -17.58 -3.17 0.46
N ASP A 5 -16.41 -2.61 0.12
CA ASP A 5 -15.59 -2.99 -1.04
C ASP A 5 -15.35 -4.51 -1.12
N LYS A 6 -14.85 -5.09 -0.02
CA LYS A 6 -14.55 -6.52 0.05
C LYS A 6 -15.81 -7.36 -0.03
N PHE A 7 -16.88 -6.94 0.63
CA PHE A 7 -18.15 -7.66 0.58
C PHE A 7 -18.69 -7.70 -0.86
N LEU A 8 -18.67 -6.58 -1.57
CA LEU A 8 -19.09 -6.52 -2.97
C LEU A 8 -18.19 -7.38 -3.86
N GLN A 9 -16.87 -7.34 -3.67
CA GLN A 9 -15.93 -8.17 -4.44
C GLN A 9 -16.14 -9.67 -4.19
N GLU A 10 -16.47 -10.08 -2.97
CA GLU A 10 -16.81 -11.48 -2.63
C GLU A 10 -18.13 -11.93 -3.28
N GLN A 11 -19.12 -11.04 -3.43
CA GLN A 11 -20.41 -11.37 -4.06
C GLN A 11 -20.41 -11.21 -5.59
N LEU A 12 -19.56 -10.33 -6.12
CA LEU A 12 -19.48 -9.95 -7.53
C LEU A 12 -18.03 -10.03 -8.01
N PRO A 13 -17.47 -11.25 -8.16
CA PRO A 13 -16.04 -11.44 -8.46
C PRO A 13 -15.63 -10.95 -9.86
N ASN A 14 -16.58 -10.77 -10.79
CA ASN A 14 -16.33 -10.34 -12.16
C ASN A 14 -16.54 -8.83 -12.38
N THR A 15 -16.74 -8.08 -11.30
CA THR A 15 -16.99 -6.63 -11.36
C THR A 15 -15.82 -5.90 -10.73
N ALA A 16 -15.28 -4.90 -11.42
CA ALA A 16 -14.29 -4.00 -10.84
C ALA A 16 -14.98 -3.12 -9.80
N ILE A 17 -14.75 -3.43 -8.51
CA ILE A 17 -15.29 -2.68 -7.37
C ILE A 17 -14.34 -1.55 -6.95
N ASP A 18 -13.04 -1.75 -7.18
CA ASP A 18 -12.01 -0.77 -6.82
C ASP A 18 -12.20 0.53 -7.64
N GLY A 19 -12.30 1.65 -6.94
CA GLY A 19 -12.49 2.98 -7.54
C GLY A 19 -13.94 3.46 -7.64
N LEU A 20 -14.93 2.63 -7.30
CA LEU A 20 -16.34 3.07 -7.24
C LEU A 20 -16.59 4.03 -6.06
N THR A 21 -17.50 4.98 -6.28
CA THR A 21 -18.02 5.86 -5.22
C THR A 21 -18.96 5.09 -4.27
N PHE A 22 -19.23 5.66 -3.09
CA PHE A 22 -20.20 5.06 -2.16
C PHE A 22 -21.59 4.92 -2.77
N GLU A 23 -22.04 5.91 -3.55
CA GLU A 23 -23.34 5.90 -4.21
C GLU A 23 -23.43 4.78 -5.27
N GLU A 24 -22.38 4.60 -6.07
CA GLU A 24 -22.30 3.51 -7.06
C GLU A 24 -22.28 2.14 -6.38
N MET A 25 -21.52 1.99 -5.29
CA MET A 25 -21.49 0.75 -4.50
C MET A 25 -22.86 0.43 -3.86
N GLU A 26 -23.56 1.44 -3.35
CA GLU A 26 -24.92 1.29 -2.83
C GLU A 26 -25.91 0.89 -3.93
N ALA A 27 -25.84 1.55 -5.09
CA ALA A 27 -26.66 1.24 -6.25
C ALA A 27 -26.41 -0.19 -6.75
N LEU A 28 -25.15 -0.63 -6.76
CA LEU A 28 -24.75 -1.99 -7.13
C LEU A 28 -25.27 -3.03 -6.12
N ALA A 29 -25.19 -2.74 -4.82
CA ALA A 29 -25.74 -3.61 -3.79
C ALA A 29 -27.27 -3.76 -3.93
N LEU A 30 -27.97 -2.67 -4.26
CA LEU A 30 -29.41 -2.64 -4.45
C LEU A 30 -29.83 -3.38 -5.74
N SER A 31 -29.14 -3.17 -6.85
CA SER A 31 -29.45 -3.80 -8.14
C SER A 31 -29.32 -5.33 -8.08
N HIS A 32 -28.32 -5.83 -7.36
CA HIS A 32 -28.10 -7.25 -7.11
C HIS A 32 -28.86 -7.81 -5.90
N LYS A 33 -29.69 -6.98 -5.23
CA LYS A 33 -30.48 -7.34 -4.04
C LYS A 33 -29.64 -8.00 -2.93
N LEU A 34 -28.41 -7.53 -2.74
CA LEU A 34 -27.50 -8.09 -1.74
C LEU A 34 -28.02 -7.82 -0.32
N ARG A 35 -27.88 -8.82 0.55
CA ARG A 35 -28.36 -8.80 1.93
C ARG A 35 -27.25 -9.07 2.93
N CYS A 36 -27.47 -8.68 4.18
CA CYS A 36 -26.54 -8.96 5.25
C CYS A 36 -26.40 -10.48 5.46
N PRO A 37 -25.20 -11.07 5.34
CA PRO A 37 -24.99 -12.52 5.46
C PRO A 37 -25.23 -13.07 6.88
N LYS A 38 -25.36 -12.20 7.90
CA LYS A 38 -25.58 -12.61 9.28
C LYS A 38 -27.05 -12.62 9.72
N CYS A 39 -27.86 -11.71 9.19
CA CYS A 39 -29.23 -11.48 9.67
C CYS A 39 -30.26 -11.30 8.54
N ASP A 40 -29.84 -11.44 7.28
CA ASP A 40 -30.69 -11.38 6.09
C ASP A 40 -31.51 -10.07 5.92
N THR A 41 -31.09 -9.01 6.59
CA THR A 41 -31.66 -7.67 6.46
C THR A 41 -30.99 -6.89 5.32
N HIS A 42 -31.64 -5.82 4.87
CA HIS A 42 -31.06 -4.87 3.91
C HIS A 42 -29.79 -4.24 4.48
N LEU A 43 -28.83 -3.97 3.58
CA LEU A 43 -27.62 -3.24 3.92
C LEU A 43 -27.97 -1.77 4.19
N GLY A 44 -27.36 -1.20 5.23
CA GLY A 44 -27.47 0.23 5.52
C GLY A 44 -26.60 1.06 4.57
N LYS A 45 -26.65 2.39 4.76
CA LYS A 45 -25.80 3.33 4.04
C LYS A 45 -24.32 3.00 4.25
N ILE A 46 -23.51 3.12 3.21
CA ILE A 46 -22.06 3.03 3.29
C ILE A 46 -21.55 4.33 3.91
N GLU A 47 -20.71 4.19 4.93
CA GLU A 47 -20.10 5.31 5.65
C GLU A 47 -18.58 5.20 5.60
N GLU A 48 -17.92 6.35 5.59
CA GLU A 48 -16.47 6.41 5.76
C GLU A 48 -16.09 5.92 7.16
N TYR A 49 -15.05 5.10 7.20
CA TYR A 49 -14.51 4.61 8.46
C TYR A 49 -13.02 4.90 8.54
N ASN A 50 -12.64 5.69 9.54
CA ASN A 50 -11.24 6.02 9.78
C ASN A 50 -10.49 4.81 10.32
N LEU A 51 -9.49 4.34 9.54
CA LEU A 51 -8.63 3.23 9.91
C LEU A 51 -7.52 3.62 10.89
N MET A 52 -7.37 4.89 11.27
CA MET A 52 -6.43 5.27 12.32
C MET A 52 -7.00 4.96 13.71
N LEU A 53 -6.19 4.38 14.58
CA LEU A 53 -6.57 4.16 15.97
C LEU A 53 -6.46 5.47 16.77
N LYS A 54 -7.62 6.01 17.14
CA LYS A 54 -7.73 7.22 17.97
C LYS A 54 -7.36 6.92 19.43
N THR A 55 -6.59 7.81 20.04
CA THR A 55 -6.24 7.79 21.45
C THR A 55 -6.28 9.20 22.04
N SER A 56 -6.03 9.33 23.35
CA SER A 56 -5.94 10.61 24.05
C SER A 56 -4.61 10.72 24.79
N VAL A 57 -3.96 11.88 24.69
CA VAL A 57 -2.63 12.16 25.27
C VAL A 57 -2.74 13.33 26.24
N GLY A 58 -2.15 13.18 27.44
CA GLY A 58 -2.12 14.23 28.46
C GLY A 58 -3.53 14.64 28.91
N ASN A 59 -3.81 15.95 28.91
CA ASN A 59 -5.06 16.53 29.40
C ASN A 59 -6.24 16.39 28.40
N GLY A 60 -6.32 15.29 27.65
CA GLY A 60 -7.42 15.02 26.74
C GLY A 60 -7.14 15.30 25.26
N THR A 61 -5.92 15.66 24.87
CA THR A 61 -5.57 15.94 23.47
C THR A 61 -5.79 14.70 22.61
N ILE A 62 -6.62 14.81 21.58
CA ILE A 62 -6.85 13.72 20.63
C ILE A 62 -5.57 13.47 19.83
N ALA A 63 -5.13 12.22 19.81
CA ALA A 63 -4.02 11.76 19.00
C ALA A 63 -4.40 10.47 18.26
N TYR A 64 -3.56 10.05 17.33
CA TYR A 64 -3.74 8.81 16.58
C TYR A 64 -2.45 8.00 16.62
N LEU A 65 -2.60 6.68 16.71
CA LEU A 65 -1.48 5.79 16.45
C LEU A 65 -1.17 5.83 14.95
N ARG A 66 0.12 5.91 14.61
CA ARG A 66 0.56 6.02 13.21
C ARG A 66 0.10 4.80 12.38
N PRO A 67 -0.53 5.02 11.21
CA PRO A 67 -0.98 3.93 10.33
C PRO A 67 0.11 3.36 9.41
N GLU A 68 1.27 4.02 9.38
CA GLU A 68 2.48 3.70 8.63
C GLU A 68 3.70 4.34 9.33
N THR A 69 4.93 4.04 8.88
CA THR A 69 6.14 4.66 9.46
C THR A 69 6.56 5.94 8.71
N ALA A 70 6.34 5.98 7.39
CA ALA A 70 6.80 7.01 6.46
C ALA A 70 6.48 8.45 6.89
N THR A 71 5.30 8.67 7.49
CA THR A 71 4.87 10.00 7.96
C THR A 71 5.94 10.70 8.81
N THR A 72 6.67 9.95 9.65
CA THR A 72 7.70 10.52 10.53
C THR A 72 8.89 11.04 9.73
N THR A 73 9.29 10.32 8.67
CA THR A 73 10.38 10.72 7.78
C THR A 73 10.05 12.03 7.06
N TYR A 74 8.84 12.15 6.53
CA TYR A 74 8.44 13.35 5.78
C TYR A 74 8.43 14.62 6.64
N LEU A 75 7.95 14.52 7.89
CA LEU A 75 7.99 15.65 8.83
C LEU A 75 9.42 16.15 9.12
N LEU A 76 10.41 15.26 9.01
CA LEU A 76 11.82 15.57 9.27
C LEU A 76 12.61 15.93 8.00
N PHE A 77 11.98 15.94 6.82
CA PHE A 77 12.68 16.08 5.55
C PHE A 77 13.62 17.30 5.49
N ASN A 78 13.18 18.47 5.96
CA ASN A 78 14.01 19.67 5.95
C ASN A 78 15.31 19.51 6.76
N ARG A 79 15.27 18.76 7.88
CA ARG A 79 16.46 18.46 8.69
C ARG A 79 17.34 17.43 8.00
N LEU A 80 16.73 16.35 7.50
CA LEU A 80 17.43 15.31 6.74
C LEU A 80 18.18 15.88 5.53
N ASN A 81 17.54 16.79 4.80
CA ASN A 81 18.13 17.46 3.64
C ASN A 81 19.29 18.40 4.02
N GLN A 82 19.20 19.06 5.18
CA GLN A 82 20.30 19.86 5.72
C GLN A 82 21.48 18.98 6.14
N ASP A 83 21.21 17.89 6.85
CA ASP A 83 22.23 16.93 7.30
C ASP A 83 22.94 16.25 6.12
N ALA A 84 22.18 15.93 5.07
CA ALA A 84 22.71 15.45 3.80
C ALA A 84 23.43 16.52 2.97
N ARG A 85 23.48 17.79 3.44
CA ARG A 85 24.06 18.93 2.72
C ARG A 85 23.48 19.10 1.31
N ARG A 86 22.18 18.81 1.16
CA ARG A 86 21.46 18.83 -0.12
C ARG A 86 22.09 17.95 -1.20
N GLN A 87 22.76 16.88 -0.79
CA GLN A 87 23.25 15.84 -1.69
C GLN A 87 22.20 14.72 -1.77
N TYR A 88 21.91 14.28 -2.99
CA TYR A 88 20.97 13.20 -3.28
C TYR A 88 21.71 12.05 -3.97
N PRO A 89 21.27 10.79 -3.78
CA PRO A 89 20.07 10.34 -3.09
C PRO A 89 20.16 10.40 -1.55
N ILE A 90 19.04 10.64 -0.88
CA ILE A 90 18.88 10.47 0.58
C ILE A 90 18.00 9.25 0.82
N LYS A 91 18.53 8.24 1.53
CA LYS A 91 17.79 7.02 1.90
C LYS A 91 17.52 7.02 3.39
N VAL A 92 16.25 6.93 3.77
CA VAL A 92 15.84 6.79 5.17
C VAL A 92 15.11 5.47 5.36
N PHE A 93 15.65 4.64 6.24
CA PHE A 93 15.08 3.35 6.59
C PHE A 93 14.38 3.47 7.94
N GLN A 94 13.13 3.04 8.02
CA GLN A 94 12.38 3.00 9.27
C GLN A 94 11.83 1.61 9.52
N TYR A 95 12.14 1.08 10.70
CA TYR A 95 11.52 -0.12 11.23
C TYR A 95 10.65 0.25 12.43
N GLY A 96 9.43 -0.27 12.46
CA GLY A 96 8.65 -0.27 13.70
C GLY A 96 7.19 -0.59 13.50
N LYS A 97 6.44 -0.47 14.60
CA LYS A 97 5.01 -0.78 14.61
C LYS A 97 4.19 0.29 13.90
N ALA A 98 3.23 -0.17 13.12
CA ALA A 98 2.13 0.61 12.59
C ALA A 98 0.80 -0.02 12.98
N TYR A 99 -0.23 0.81 13.02
CA TYR A 99 -1.52 0.44 13.57
C TYR A 99 -2.65 0.80 12.61
N ARG A 100 -3.44 -0.20 12.22
CA ARG A 100 -4.63 -0.01 11.40
C ARG A 100 -5.84 -0.58 12.12
N ASN A 101 -6.88 0.22 12.28
CA ASN A 101 -8.14 -0.13 12.92
C ASN A 101 -8.98 -1.02 11.99
N GLU A 102 -8.42 -2.16 11.58
CA GLU A 102 -9.04 -3.07 10.63
C GLU A 102 -10.39 -3.58 11.17
N ILE A 103 -11.42 -3.39 10.35
CA ILE A 103 -12.83 -3.69 10.68
C ILE A 103 -13.04 -5.20 10.87
N SER A 104 -12.36 -6.02 10.08
CA SER A 104 -12.48 -7.48 10.11
C SER A 104 -11.11 -8.14 9.98
N PRO A 105 -10.37 -8.32 11.10
CA PRO A 105 -9.12 -9.07 11.08
C PRO A 105 -9.43 -10.51 10.65
N ARG A 106 -8.87 -10.92 9.52
CA ARG A 106 -8.99 -12.27 8.94
C ARG A 106 -7.60 -12.68 8.48
N GLN A 107 -7.34 -13.99 8.38
CA GLN A 107 -6.08 -14.52 7.83
C GLN A 107 -4.83 -14.18 8.67
N LEU A 108 -4.93 -14.22 10.01
CA LEU A 108 -3.81 -14.07 10.96
C LEU A 108 -2.88 -12.90 10.62
N VAL A 109 -1.68 -13.21 10.13
CA VAL A 109 -0.60 -12.26 9.82
C VAL A 109 -0.94 -11.31 8.67
N LEU A 110 -1.88 -11.66 7.78
CA LEU A 110 -2.20 -10.83 6.62
C LEU A 110 -3.09 -9.62 6.96
N ARG A 111 -3.90 -9.69 8.01
CA ARG A 111 -4.72 -8.55 8.46
C ARG A 111 -4.71 -8.43 9.98
N MET A 112 -3.72 -7.70 10.47
CA MET A 112 -3.55 -7.39 11.88
C MET A 112 -3.85 -5.91 12.16
N ARG A 113 -4.19 -5.60 13.41
CA ARG A 113 -4.37 -4.21 13.87
C ARG A 113 -3.08 -3.53 14.30
N ALA A 114 -2.05 -4.32 14.59
CA ALA A 114 -0.70 -3.89 14.88
C ALA A 114 0.25 -4.82 14.14
N PHE A 115 1.17 -4.26 13.37
CA PHE A 115 2.15 -5.02 12.60
C PHE A 115 3.44 -4.24 12.50
N ASP A 116 4.55 -4.96 12.36
CA ASP A 116 5.86 -4.35 12.14
C ASP A 116 6.03 -4.08 10.65
N GLN A 117 6.43 -2.86 10.32
CA GLN A 117 6.78 -2.46 8.97
C GLN A 117 8.25 -2.09 8.90
N PHE A 118 8.83 -2.36 7.73
CA PHE A 118 10.12 -1.83 7.32
C PHE A 118 9.86 -1.02 6.06
N GLU A 119 9.95 0.30 6.16
CA GLU A 119 9.71 1.21 5.04
C GLU A 119 10.99 1.97 4.71
N ILE A 120 11.15 2.26 3.43
CA ILE A 120 12.27 3.02 2.88
C ILE A 120 11.67 4.25 2.23
N GLN A 121 12.19 5.42 2.57
CA GLN A 121 11.94 6.65 1.82
C GLN A 121 13.23 7.05 1.12
N LEU A 122 13.22 6.93 -0.20
CA LEU A 122 14.26 7.42 -1.07
C LEU A 122 13.87 8.82 -1.58
N PHE A 123 14.73 9.79 -1.34
CA PHE A 123 14.62 11.12 -1.93
C PHE A 123 15.71 11.24 -3.00
N ILE A 124 15.31 11.41 -4.25
CA ILE A 124 16.22 11.63 -5.37
C ILE A 124 16.12 13.06 -5.91
N GLY A 125 17.21 13.54 -6.50
CA GLY A 125 17.18 14.74 -7.31
C GLY A 125 16.46 14.47 -8.65
N LYS A 126 15.91 15.52 -9.27
CA LYS A 126 15.22 15.42 -10.57
C LYS A 126 16.16 14.89 -11.67
N GLU A 127 17.45 15.22 -11.58
CA GLU A 127 18.47 14.78 -12.53
C GLU A 127 18.77 13.28 -12.45
N GLN A 128 18.39 12.63 -11.34
CA GLN A 128 18.64 11.22 -11.06
C GLN A 128 17.44 10.32 -11.36
N GLU A 129 16.27 10.90 -11.70
CA GLU A 129 15.01 10.18 -11.94
C GLU A 129 15.12 9.08 -13.00
N TYR A 130 15.89 9.31 -14.07
CA TYR A 130 16.08 8.32 -15.13
C TYR A 130 17.51 7.79 -15.22
N ASN A 131 18.38 8.19 -14.30
CA ASN A 131 19.80 7.84 -14.30
C ASN A 131 20.27 7.54 -12.89
N TYR A 132 19.80 6.42 -12.38
CA TYR A 132 20.08 5.95 -11.05
C TYR A 132 21.13 4.84 -11.12
N GLU A 133 22.35 5.13 -10.65
CA GLU A 133 23.51 4.24 -10.79
C GLU A 133 23.24 2.82 -10.29
N GLU A 134 22.46 2.67 -9.22
CA GLU A 134 22.15 1.38 -8.61
C GLU A 134 21.16 0.54 -9.45
N TYR A 135 20.52 1.11 -10.46
CA TYR A 135 19.71 0.37 -11.43
C TYR A 135 20.55 -0.49 -12.37
N ASP A 136 21.76 -0.05 -12.73
CA ASP A 136 22.60 -0.77 -13.69
C ASP A 136 22.98 -2.17 -13.19
N GLU A 137 22.93 -2.40 -11.87
CA GLU A 137 23.11 -3.71 -11.23
C GLU A 137 22.00 -4.71 -11.59
N PHE A 138 20.80 -4.24 -11.93
CA PHE A 138 19.59 -5.08 -12.05
C PHE A 138 18.87 -4.94 -13.41
N ASN A 139 19.38 -4.12 -14.33
CA ASN A 139 18.73 -3.82 -15.61
C ASN A 139 18.58 -5.02 -16.56
N GLN A 140 19.20 -6.16 -16.24
CA GLN A 140 19.09 -7.42 -17.01
C GLN A 140 18.13 -8.43 -16.36
N GLU A 141 17.52 -8.11 -15.21
CA GLU A 141 16.65 -9.05 -14.51
C GLU A 141 15.22 -9.06 -15.07
N GLU A 142 14.76 -10.22 -15.53
CA GLU A 142 13.38 -10.39 -15.98
C GLU A 142 12.45 -10.58 -14.77
N LEU A 143 11.55 -9.61 -14.56
CA LEU A 143 10.47 -9.74 -13.59
C LEU A 143 9.13 -10.07 -14.24
N PRO A 144 8.28 -10.86 -13.55
CA PRO A 144 6.88 -11.01 -13.93
C PRO A 144 6.12 -9.74 -13.54
N LEU A 145 5.86 -8.86 -14.50
CA LEU A 145 5.13 -7.61 -14.29
C LEU A 145 3.71 -7.72 -14.82
N LEU A 146 2.77 -7.12 -14.08
CA LEU A 146 1.37 -7.04 -14.46
C LEU A 146 0.93 -5.58 -14.51
N ASP A 147 1.12 -4.95 -15.68
CA ASP A 147 0.82 -3.55 -15.91
C ASP A 147 -0.69 -3.26 -15.99
N TRP A 148 -1.07 -2.02 -15.69
CA TRP A 148 -2.47 -1.57 -15.67
C TRP A 148 -3.22 -1.85 -17.00
N PRO A 149 -2.68 -1.53 -18.19
CA PRO A 149 -3.33 -1.85 -19.48
C PRO A 149 -3.59 -3.35 -19.69
N THR A 150 -2.75 -4.24 -19.14
CA THR A 150 -2.95 -5.69 -19.22
C THR A 150 -4.06 -6.15 -18.27
N GLN A 151 -4.14 -5.55 -17.08
CA GLN A 151 -5.23 -5.79 -16.13
C GLN A 151 -6.59 -5.33 -16.67
N GLU A 152 -6.67 -4.16 -17.32
CA GLU A 152 -7.90 -3.68 -17.98
C GLU A 152 -8.42 -4.65 -19.06
N ARG A 153 -7.51 -5.38 -19.71
CA ARG A 153 -7.84 -6.41 -20.70
C ARG A 153 -8.20 -7.76 -20.07
N ASN A 154 -8.33 -7.85 -18.74
CA ASN A 154 -8.57 -9.06 -17.96
C ASN A 154 -7.52 -10.17 -18.19
N VAL A 155 -6.30 -9.79 -18.56
CA VAL A 155 -5.18 -10.72 -18.65
C VAL A 155 -4.50 -10.72 -17.28
N LEU A 156 -4.55 -11.85 -16.57
CA LEU A 156 -3.97 -12.00 -15.23
C LEU A 156 -2.60 -12.68 -15.24
N VAL A 157 -2.07 -12.95 -16.43
CA VAL A 157 -0.75 -13.55 -16.60
C VAL A 157 0.26 -12.40 -16.72
N PRO A 158 1.24 -12.30 -15.81
CA PRO A 158 2.29 -11.31 -15.90
C PRO A 158 3.12 -11.52 -17.17
N ASN A 159 3.51 -10.43 -17.83
CA ASN A 159 4.45 -10.46 -18.93
C ASN A 159 5.86 -10.19 -18.39
N THR A 160 6.86 -10.84 -18.99
CA THR A 160 8.28 -10.54 -18.77
C THR A 160 8.68 -9.42 -19.71
N ALA A 161 8.53 -8.17 -19.27
CA ALA A 161 8.99 -7.03 -20.04
C ALA A 161 9.69 -6.04 -19.10
N ILE A 162 10.97 -5.77 -19.35
CA ILE A 162 11.75 -4.71 -18.68
C ILE A 162 11.60 -3.39 -19.45
N ASP A 163 11.15 -3.45 -20.71
CA ASP A 163 11.03 -2.29 -21.59
C ASP A 163 9.95 -1.32 -21.08
N GLY A 164 10.41 -0.18 -20.56
CA GLY A 164 9.56 0.92 -20.12
C GLY A 164 9.25 0.96 -18.63
N LEU A 165 10.00 0.23 -17.79
CA LEU A 165 9.89 0.37 -16.33
C LEU A 165 10.12 1.82 -15.89
N THR A 166 9.21 2.29 -15.03
CA THR A 166 9.36 3.57 -14.32
C THR A 166 10.42 3.45 -13.23
N PHE A 167 10.97 4.60 -12.82
CA PHE A 167 11.96 4.67 -11.74
C PHE A 167 11.51 3.94 -10.45
N GLU A 168 10.22 4.03 -10.11
CA GLU A 168 9.63 3.38 -8.93
C GLU A 168 9.70 1.85 -9.02
N GLU A 169 9.48 1.29 -10.20
CA GLU A 169 9.55 -0.15 -10.48
C GLU A 169 11.00 -0.65 -10.49
N MET A 170 11.92 0.15 -11.04
CA MET A 170 13.36 -0.08 -11.02
C MET A 170 13.91 -0.11 -9.58
N GLU A 171 13.40 0.77 -8.70
CA GLU A 171 13.79 0.83 -7.30
C GLU A 171 13.22 -0.35 -6.49
N ALA A 172 11.93 -0.68 -6.68
CA ALA A 172 11.31 -1.81 -6.01
C ALA A 172 12.05 -3.14 -6.31
N LEU A 173 12.49 -3.32 -7.56
CA LEU A 173 13.38 -4.40 -7.98
C LEU A 173 14.69 -4.39 -7.17
N ALA A 174 15.46 -3.30 -7.25
CA ALA A 174 16.77 -3.19 -6.61
C ALA A 174 16.71 -3.39 -5.09
N LEU A 175 15.69 -2.82 -4.43
CA LEU A 175 15.47 -2.97 -2.99
C LEU A 175 15.05 -4.39 -2.62
N SER A 176 14.17 -5.03 -3.40
CA SER A 176 13.77 -6.41 -3.13
C SER A 176 14.96 -7.38 -3.23
N HIS A 177 15.90 -7.13 -4.16
CA HIS A 177 17.11 -7.94 -4.30
C HIS A 177 18.13 -7.67 -3.18
N LYS A 178 18.29 -6.42 -2.72
CA LYS A 178 19.15 -6.09 -1.56
C LYS A 178 18.58 -6.56 -0.21
N LEU A 179 17.25 -6.66 -0.11
CA LEU A 179 16.55 -7.19 1.07
C LEU A 179 16.38 -8.72 1.04
N ARG A 180 16.67 -9.40 -0.07
CA ARG A 180 16.87 -10.85 -0.07
C ARG A 180 18.07 -11.12 0.82
N CYS A 181 17.77 -11.64 2.01
CA CYS A 181 18.73 -12.03 3.03
C CYS A 181 19.99 -12.65 2.39
N PRO A 182 21.16 -12.00 2.47
CA PRO A 182 22.38 -12.67 2.10
C PRO A 182 22.61 -13.72 3.18
N LYS A 183 22.34 -14.98 2.82
CA LYS A 183 22.52 -16.21 3.61
C LYS A 183 21.28 -16.74 4.35
N ALA A 184 20.47 -17.51 3.63
CA ALA A 184 20.21 -18.87 4.10
C ALA A 184 21.51 -19.69 3.88
N ILE A 185 22.50 -19.49 4.76
CA ILE A 185 23.62 -20.42 4.93
C ILE A 185 23.37 -21.14 6.25
N SER A 186 22.84 -22.34 6.12
CA SER A 186 23.26 -23.55 6.84
C SER A 186 22.89 -24.74 5.97
#